data_AF-A0A8T1U164-F1
#
_entry.id   AF-A0A8T1U164-F1
#
_cell.length_a   1.000
_cell.length_b   1.000
_cell.length_c   1.000
_cell.angle_alpha   90.00
_cell.angle_beta   90.00
_cell.angle_gamma   90.00
#
_symmetry.space_group_name_H-M   'P 1'
#
loop_
_entity.id
_entity.type
_entity.pdbx_description
1 polymer ?
#
loop_
_entity_poly.entity_id
_entity_poly.type
_entity_poly.pdbx_seq_one_letter_code
_entity_poly.pdbx_strand_id
1 'polypeptide(L)'
;MQTDTYIIYARYYVKKYNDMIFWLRNGLLQPPIDYGGTNAQIFAKVQVWAAANRPQWYVKEILKLDDLSASGQQVLLYKEFLRLKQELLEKKVEAL
;
A
#
# COMPACT_ATOMS: atom_id res chain seq x y z
N MET A 1 7.11 2.95 -19.37
CA MET A 1 6.51 1.61 -19.60
C MET A 1 6.46 0.87 -18.27
N GLN A 2 5.27 0.65 -17.70
CA GLN A 2 5.10 -0.32 -16.62
C GLN A 2 5.22 -1.71 -17.27
N THR A 3 6.29 -2.44 -16.99
CA THR A 3 6.53 -3.79 -17.55
C THR A 3 5.52 -4.80 -17.01
N ASP A 4 5.20 -5.85 -17.77
CA ASP A 4 4.26 -6.91 -17.37
C ASP A 4 4.60 -7.54 -16.02
N THR A 5 5.89 -7.57 -15.65
CA THR A 5 6.39 -7.98 -14.34
C THR A 5 5.85 -7.11 -13.20
N TYR A 6 5.77 -5.78 -13.38
CA TYR A 6 5.18 -4.87 -12.40
C TYR A 6 3.69 -5.15 -12.24
N ILE A 7 2.98 -5.37 -13.34
CA ILE A 7 1.55 -5.68 -13.31
C ILE A 7 1.31 -7.01 -12.58
N ILE A 8 2.08 -8.05 -12.88
CA ILE A 8 1.96 -9.36 -12.22
C ILE A 8 2.28 -9.25 -10.73
N TYR A 9 3.36 -8.56 -10.37
CA TYR A 9 3.75 -8.35 -8.98
C TYR A 9 2.70 -7.55 -8.20
N ALA A 10 2.23 -6.42 -8.75
CA ALA A 10 1.23 -5.56 -8.13
C ALA A 10 -0.13 -6.26 -8.00
N ARG A 11 -0.58 -6.93 -9.07
CA ARG A 11 -1.93 -7.48 -9.18
C ARG A 11 -2.08 -8.83 -8.50
N TYR A 12 -1.06 -9.69 -8.52
CA TYR A 12 -1.12 -11.02 -7.91
C TYR A 12 -0.39 -11.09 -6.58
N TYR A 13 0.83 -10.58 -6.48
CA TYR A 13 1.63 -10.77 -5.28
C TYR A 13 1.24 -9.77 -4.19
N VAL A 14 1.31 -8.48 -4.50
CA VAL A 14 1.01 -7.40 -3.55
C VAL A 14 -0.46 -7.41 -3.16
N LYS A 15 -1.39 -7.57 -4.11
CA LYS A 15 -2.82 -7.63 -3.79
C LYS A 15 -3.17 -8.83 -2.90
N LYS A 16 -2.74 -10.04 -3.27
CA LYS A 16 -3.04 -11.27 -2.51
C LYS A 16 -2.41 -11.26 -1.12
N TYR A 17 -1.14 -10.88 -0.99
CA TYR A 17 -0.49 -10.80 0.32
C TYR A 17 -1.07 -9.66 1.18
N ASN A 18 -1.42 -8.51 0.61
CA ASN A 18 -2.09 -7.45 1.37
C ASN A 18 -3.51 -7.82 1.79
N ASP A 19 -4.30 -8.45 0.91
CA ASP A 19 -5.61 -8.98 1.27
C ASP A 19 -5.44 -9.99 2.40
N MET A 20 -4.50 -10.93 2.29
CA MET A 20 -4.19 -11.91 3.32
C MET A 20 -3.81 -11.25 4.66
N ILE A 21 -2.90 -10.25 4.67
CA ILE A 21 -2.53 -9.51 5.88
C ILE A 21 -3.75 -8.77 6.46
N PHE A 22 -4.54 -8.09 5.63
CA PHE A 22 -5.72 -7.36 6.07
C PHE A 22 -6.80 -8.27 6.67
N TRP A 23 -7.06 -9.43 6.05
CA TRP A 23 -8.01 -10.44 6.55
C TRP A 23 -7.48 -11.15 7.81
N LEU A 24 -6.18 -11.46 7.87
CA LEU A 24 -5.55 -12.11 9.03
C LEU A 24 -5.49 -11.21 10.25
N ARG A 25 -5.27 -9.90 10.09
CA ARG A 25 -5.28 -8.94 11.20
C ARG A 25 -6.68 -8.68 11.78
N ASN A 26 -7.72 -8.94 10.99
CA ASN A 26 -9.10 -9.02 11.47
C ASN A 26 -9.43 -10.40 12.09
N GLY A 27 -8.43 -11.30 12.23
CA GLY A 27 -8.51 -12.57 12.95
C GLY A 27 -7.41 -12.72 14.02
N LEU A 28 -7.41 -13.84 14.76
CA LEU A 28 -6.56 -14.10 15.94
C LEU A 28 -5.08 -14.45 15.65
N LEU A 29 -4.62 -14.43 14.39
CA LEU A 29 -3.28 -14.88 14.02
C LEU A 29 -2.48 -13.76 13.34
N GLN A 30 -1.32 -13.43 13.90
CA GLN A 30 -0.39 -12.45 13.35
C GLN A 30 0.61 -13.13 12.40
N PRO A 31 0.57 -12.88 11.08
CA PRO A 31 1.58 -13.38 10.16
C PRO A 31 2.88 -12.57 10.24
N PRO A 32 4.00 -13.08 9.72
CA PRO A 32 5.20 -12.29 9.50
C PRO A 32 4.87 -11.15 8.53
N ILE A 33 4.91 -9.93 9.02
CA ILE A 33 4.69 -8.73 8.21
C ILE A 33 5.92 -8.54 7.34
N ASP A 34 5.74 -8.60 6.01
CA ASP A 34 6.79 -8.29 5.05
C ASP A 34 6.95 -6.77 4.92
N TYR A 35 7.65 -6.19 5.90
CA TYR A 35 8.06 -4.78 5.95
C TYR A 35 9.11 -4.43 4.87
N GLY A 36 9.60 -5.42 4.11
CA GLY A 36 10.75 -5.29 3.25
C GLY A 36 10.43 -5.00 1.79
N GLY A 37 11.47 -4.53 1.10
CA GLY A 37 11.50 -4.36 -0.34
C GLY A 37 12.40 -3.19 -0.74
N THR A 38 12.86 -3.18 -2.00
CA THR A 38 13.51 -1.99 -2.56
C THR A 38 12.52 -0.82 -2.64
N ASN A 39 13.02 0.42 -2.75
CA ASN A 39 12.17 1.61 -2.90
C ASN A 39 11.10 1.44 -4.01
N ALA A 40 11.45 0.75 -5.09
CA ALA A 40 10.52 0.44 -6.19
C ALA A 40 9.39 -0.51 -5.77
N GLN A 41 9.69 -1.53 -4.96
CA GLN A 41 8.68 -2.46 -4.45
C GLN A 41 7.73 -1.78 -3.47
N ILE A 42 8.23 -0.90 -2.60
CA ILE A 42 7.39 -0.15 -1.66
C ILE A 42 6.51 0.85 -2.41
N PHE A 43 7.04 1.52 -3.44
CA PHE A 43 6.24 2.38 -4.31
C PHE A 43 5.13 1.61 -5.04
N ALA A 44 5.40 0.39 -5.52
CA ALA A 44 4.38 -0.49 -6.08
C ALA A 44 3.29 -0.85 -5.07
N LYS A 45 3.69 -1.16 -3.82
CA LYS A 45 2.78 -1.43 -2.71
C LYS A 45 1.84 -0.23 -2.44
N VAL A 46 2.38 1.00 -2.43
CA VAL A 46 1.61 2.25 -2.26
C VAL A 46 0.52 2.42 -3.32
N GLN A 47 0.83 2.20 -4.59
CA GLN A 47 -0.17 2.30 -5.67
C GLN A 47 -1.30 1.29 -5.50
N VAL A 48 -0.96 0.05 -5.14
CA VAL A 48 -1.97 -1.00 -4.89
C VAL A 48 -2.84 -0.66 -3.69
N TRP A 49 -2.27 -0.14 -2.60
CA TRP A 49 -3.03 0.26 -1.42
C TRP A 49 -4.02 1.38 -1.71
N ALA A 50 -3.61 2.38 -2.51
CA ALA A 50 -4.49 3.47 -2.94
C ALA A 50 -5.64 2.93 -3.82
N ALA A 51 -5.32 2.10 -4.83
CA ALA A 51 -6.30 1.47 -5.71
C ALA A 51 -7.31 0.59 -4.96
N ALA A 52 -6.86 -0.12 -3.93
CA ALA A 52 -7.70 -0.95 -3.07
C ALA A 52 -8.42 -0.15 -1.97
N ASN A 53 -8.32 1.18 -1.97
CA ASN A 53 -8.90 2.07 -0.96
C ASN A 53 -8.60 1.66 0.49
N ARG A 54 -7.35 1.23 0.77
CA ARG A 54 -6.97 0.79 2.11
C ARG A 54 -7.16 1.91 3.15
N PRO A 55 -7.44 1.57 4.42
CA PRO A 55 -7.57 2.56 5.47
C PRO A 55 -6.20 3.19 5.78
N GLN A 56 -6.21 4.46 6.19
CA GLN A 56 -4.97 5.21 6.46
C GLN A 56 -4.14 4.57 7.58
N TRP A 57 -4.78 4.08 8.64
CA TRP A 57 -4.11 3.43 9.77
C TRP A 57 -3.24 2.25 9.32
N TYR A 58 -3.74 1.45 8.36
CA TYR A 58 -3.01 0.28 7.85
C TYR A 58 -1.72 0.70 7.16
N VAL A 59 -1.78 1.74 6.33
CA VAL A 59 -0.61 2.20 5.58
C VAL A 59 0.40 2.87 6.51
N LYS A 60 -0.05 3.63 7.51
CA LYS A 60 0.83 4.21 8.54
C LYS A 60 1.63 3.14 9.27
N GLU A 61 0.95 2.06 9.64
CA GLU A 61 1.54 0.96 10.39
C GLU A 61 2.52 0.12 9.57
N ILE A 62 2.20 -0.20 8.31
CA ILE A 62 3.11 -0.92 7.43
C ILE A 62 4.35 -0.08 7.10
N LEU A 63 4.20 1.24 6.97
CA LEU A 63 5.32 2.17 6.75
C LEU A 63 6.06 2.51 8.06
N LYS A 64 5.59 2.02 9.21
CA LYS A 64 6.14 2.31 10.54
C LYS A 64 6.25 3.82 10.83
N LEU A 65 5.23 4.59 10.45
CA LEU A 65 5.24 6.04 10.64
C LEU A 65 5.05 6.46 12.09
N ASP A 66 4.49 5.57 12.92
CA ASP A 66 4.35 5.77 14.36
C ASP A 66 5.63 5.37 15.13
N ASP A 67 6.65 4.86 14.43
CA ASP A 67 7.97 4.53 14.99
C ASP A 67 8.86 5.78 14.95
N LEU A 68 9.61 6.04 16.02
CA LEU A 68 10.57 7.16 16.11
C LEU A 68 11.67 7.06 15.05
N SER A 69 11.84 5.89 14.43
CA SER A 69 12.78 5.64 13.33
C SER A 69 12.24 5.94 11.93
N ALA A 70 11.04 6.53 11.80
CA ALA A 70 10.47 6.88 10.50
C ALA A 70 11.38 7.86 9.73
N SER A 71 11.93 7.38 8.62
CA SER A 71 12.71 8.19 7.68
C SER A 71 11.80 9.09 6.84
N GLY A 72 12.39 10.16 6.31
CA GLY A 72 11.71 11.04 5.35
C GLY A 72 11.14 10.28 4.14
N GLN A 73 11.75 9.15 3.75
CA GLN A 73 11.27 8.32 2.64
C GLN A 73 9.91 7.69 2.93
N GLN A 74 9.67 7.19 4.16
CA GLN A 74 8.37 6.63 4.54
C GLN A 74 7.28 7.70 4.56
N VAL A 75 7.61 8.91 5.01
CA VAL A 75 6.69 10.06 4.98
C VAL A 75 6.32 10.43 3.54
N LEU A 76 7.28 10.44 2.62
CA LEU A 76 7.02 10.71 1.19
C LEU A 76 6.10 9.64 0.57
N LEU A 77 6.35 8.37 0.87
CA LEU A 77 5.50 7.26 0.41
C LEU A 77 4.07 7.36 0.94
N TYR A 78 3.89 7.82 2.18
CA TYR A 78 2.56 8.04 2.75
C TYR A 78 1.83 9.22 2.11
N LYS A 79 2.53 10.33 1.84
CA LYS A 79 1.96 11.46 1.08
C LYS A 79 1.50 11.03 -0.31
N GLU A 80 2.29 10.20 -0.98
CA GLU A 80 1.94 9.66 -2.28
C GLU A 80 0.70 8.75 -2.22
N PHE A 81 0.59 7.91 -1.20
CA PHE A 81 -0.62 7.11 -0.94
C PHE A 81 -1.88 7.99 -0.82
N LEU A 82 -1.80 9.10 -0.05
CA LEU A 82 -2.92 10.02 0.12
C LEU A 82 -3.30 10.71 -1.20
N ARG A 83 -2.30 11.18 -1.96
CA ARG A 83 -2.49 11.80 -3.28
C ARG A 83 -3.23 10.87 -4.24
N LEU A 84 -2.72 9.64 -4.41
CA LEU A 84 -3.32 8.65 -5.29
C LEU A 84 -4.74 8.27 -4.87
N LYS A 85 -4.99 8.16 -3.57
CA LYS A 85 -6.32 7.84 -3.04
C LYS A 85 -7.33 8.95 -3.35
N GLN A 86 -6.92 10.21 -3.27
CA GLN A 86 -7.75 11.36 -3.62
C GLN A 86 -8.05 11.40 -5.13
N GLU A 87 -7.03 11.27 -5.98
CA GLU A 87 -7.21 11.26 -7.45
C GLU A 87 -8.14 10.14 -7.93
N LEU A 88 -8.04 8.96 -7.32
CA LEU A 88 -8.92 7.84 -7.65
C LEU A 88 -10.35 8.05 -7.17
N LEU A 89 -10.56 8.83 -6.11
CA LEU A 89 -11.88 9.21 -5.64
C LEU A 89 -12.51 10.22 -6.59
N GLU A 90 -11.77 11.26 -6.99
CA GLU A 90 -12.23 12.28 -7.93
C GLU A 90 -12.63 11.67 -9.28
N LYS A 91 -11.80 10.78 -9.84
CA LYS A 91 -12.12 10.05 -11.08
C LYS A 91 -13.36 9.17 -10.98
N LYS A 92 -13.67 8.64 -9.80
CA LYS A 92 -14.90 7.85 -9.59
C LYS A 92 -16.14 8.74 -9.52
N VAL A 93 -16.00 9.97 -9.01
CA VAL A 93 -17.10 10.94 -8.96
C VAL A 93 -17.40 11.49 -10.36
N GLU A 94 -16.38 11.75 -11.17
CA GLU A 94 -16.54 12.20 -12.57
C GLU A 94 -17.14 11.14 -13.50
N ALA A 95 -17.07 9.86 -13.13
CA ALA A 95 -17.57 8.74 -13.92
C ALA A 95 -19.04 8.35 -13.61
N LEU A 96 -19.70 9.09 -12.70
CA LEU A 96 -21.11 8.91 -12.29
C LEU A 96 -21.99 9.99 -12.94
#